data_AF-A0A7V3I6U2-F1
#
_entry.id   AF-A0A7V3I6U2-F1
#
_cell.length_a   1.000
_cell.length_b   1.000
_cell.length_c   1.000
_cell.angle_alpha   90.00
_cell.angle_beta   90.00
_cell.angle_gamma   90.00
#
_symmetry.space_group_name_H-M   'P 1'
#
loop_
_entity.id
_entity.type
_entity.pdbx_description
1 polymer ?
#
loop_
_entity_poly.entity_id
_entity_poly.type
_entity_poly.pdbx_seq_one_letter_code
_entity_poly.pdbx_strand_id
1 'polypeptide(L)'
;MRIYLPTDIKLPIAQIIPCTEAEGPGRRFALWFQGCPLRCPGCCNPEMLPFTGGTEMPLSNVLAQMDAAVQEHNIEGITLLGGEPLAHAAGAAALARAVQERGLTVMVFS
;
A
#
# COMPACT_ATOMS: atom_id res chain seq x y z
N MET A 1 18.63 -14.76 6.64
CA MET A 1 19.05 -13.37 6.92
C MET A 1 17.83 -12.65 7.50
N ARG A 2 17.80 -12.41 8.82
CA ARG A 2 16.65 -11.77 9.49
C ARG A 2 16.89 -10.25 9.44
N ILE A 3 16.07 -9.53 8.69
CA ILE A 3 16.16 -8.07 8.60
C ILE A 3 15.24 -7.49 9.67
N TYR A 4 15.81 -6.68 10.55
CA TYR A 4 15.04 -5.80 11.42
C TYR A 4 14.40 -4.72 10.53
N LEU A 5 13.14 -4.90 10.14
CA LEU A 5 12.32 -3.77 9.73
C LEU A 5 12.17 -2.88 10.96
N PRO A 6 12.38 -1.55 10.87
CA PRO A 6 12.09 -0.67 11.99
C PRO A 6 10.63 -0.91 12.39
N THR A 7 10.41 -1.35 13.63
CA THR A 7 9.08 -1.69 14.16
C THR A 7 8.12 -0.51 14.19
N ASP A 8 8.63 0.70 13.95
CA ASP A 8 7.90 1.95 14.06
C ASP A 8 7.50 2.57 12.71
N ILE A 9 7.73 1.90 11.57
CA ILE A 9 7.22 2.41 10.29
C ILE A 9 5.70 2.37 10.32
N LYS A 10 5.10 3.55 10.22
CA LYS A 10 3.67 3.74 10.03
C LYS A 10 3.42 4.26 8.61
N LEU A 11 2.32 3.81 8.04
CA LEU A 11 1.87 4.17 6.72
C LEU A 11 0.54 4.91 6.87
N PRO A 12 0.37 6.09 6.27
CA PRO A 12 -0.92 6.77 6.26
C PRO A 12 -1.81 6.14 5.19
N ILE A 13 -2.75 5.29 5.62
CA ILE A 13 -3.61 4.50 4.73
C ILE A 13 -4.99 5.14 4.60
N ALA A 14 -5.39 5.52 3.40
CA ALA A 14 -6.74 6.00 3.11
C ALA A 14 -7.72 4.82 2.99
N GLN A 15 -7.34 3.76 2.27
CA GLN A 15 -8.21 2.61 2.02
C GLN A 15 -7.40 1.33 1.76
N ILE A 16 -7.98 0.20 2.13
CA ILE A 16 -7.48 -1.14 1.79
C ILE A 16 -8.58 -1.90 1.05
N ILE A 17 -8.23 -2.52 -0.08
CA ILE A 17 -9.08 -3.49 -0.77
C ILE A 17 -8.37 -4.84 -0.70
N PRO A 18 -8.88 -5.82 0.09
CA PRO A 18 -8.18 -7.09 0.32
C PRO A 18 -7.91 -7.90 -0.95
N CYS A 19 -8.82 -7.84 -1.93
CA CYS A 19 -8.64 -8.47 -3.23
C CYS A 19 -9.40 -7.69 -4.32
N THR A 20 -8.71 -7.34 -5.40
CA THR A 20 -9.27 -6.71 -6.60
C THR A 20 -8.45 -7.05 -7.83
N GLU A 21 -9.10 -7.12 -8.99
CA GLU A 21 -8.45 -7.24 -10.31
C GLU A 21 -8.48 -5.91 -11.08
N ALA A 22 -9.09 -4.86 -10.50
CA ALA A 22 -9.18 -3.54 -11.12
C ALA A 22 -7.89 -2.73 -10.97
N GLU A 23 -7.11 -2.99 -9.92
CA GLU A 23 -5.96 -2.16 -9.53
C GLU A 23 -4.62 -2.74 -9.99
N GLY A 24 -4.59 -3.45 -11.12
CA GLY A 24 -3.38 -4.01 -11.69
C GLY A 24 -3.54 -5.47 -12.15
N PRO A 25 -2.45 -6.09 -12.64
CA PRO A 25 -2.50 -7.43 -13.21
C PRO A 25 -2.64 -8.52 -12.13
N GLY A 26 -3.58 -9.44 -12.36
CA GLY A 26 -3.91 -10.53 -11.43
C GLY A 26 -4.66 -10.03 -10.20
N ARG A 27 -4.80 -10.90 -9.19
CA ARG A 27 -5.48 -10.52 -7.94
C ARG A 27 -4.56 -9.71 -7.05
N ARG A 28 -4.95 -8.46 -6.76
CA ARG A 28 -4.18 -7.48 -6.00
C ARG A 28 -4.79 -7.25 -4.63
N PHE A 29 -3.95 -7.18 -3.61
CA PHE A 29 -4.25 -6.37 -2.42
C PHE A 29 -3.97 -4.91 -2.78
N ALA A 30 -4.99 -4.05 -2.78
CA ALA A 30 -4.81 -2.65 -3.16
C ALA A 30 -4.68 -1.79 -1.89
N LEU A 31 -3.57 -1.07 -1.77
CA LEU A 31 -3.25 -0.20 -0.64
C LEU A 31 -3.21 1.26 -1.10
N TRP A 32 -4.26 2.00 -0.73
CA TRP A 32 -4.42 3.40 -1.08
C TRP A 32 -3.81 4.28 0.03
N PHE A 33 -2.77 5.04 -0.31
CA PHE A 33 -2.11 5.98 0.60
C PHE A 33 -2.92 7.28 0.75
N GLN A 34 -2.89 7.86 1.94
CA GLN A 34 -3.36 9.22 2.20
C GLN A 34 -2.21 10.22 2.02
N GLY A 35 -2.48 11.35 1.37
CA GLY A 35 -1.52 12.42 1.14
C GLY A 35 -0.92 12.36 -0.26
N CYS A 36 -0.98 13.48 -0.97
CA CYS A 36 -0.43 13.65 -2.31
C CYS A 36 0.06 15.09 -2.48
N PRO A 37 1.26 15.36 -3.02
CA PRO A 37 1.72 16.73 -3.27
C PRO A 37 1.32 17.27 -4.66
N LEU A 38 0.88 16.41 -5.59
CA LEU A 38 0.83 16.73 -7.03
C LEU A 38 -0.31 17.68 -7.44
N ARG A 39 -1.45 17.67 -6.72
CA ARG A 39 -2.62 18.55 -6.96
C ARG A 39 -3.11 18.54 -8.42
N CYS A 40 -3.17 17.35 -9.02
CA CYS A 40 -3.55 17.19 -10.43
C CYS A 40 -4.94 17.76 -10.75
N PRO A 41 -5.11 18.47 -11.89
CA PRO A 41 -6.44 18.86 -12.38
C PRO A 41 -7.32 17.63 -12.64
N GLY A 42 -8.55 17.64 -12.12
CA GLY A 42 -9.47 16.51 -12.28
C GLY A 42 -9.09 15.26 -11.48
N CYS A 43 -8.36 15.42 -10.36
CA CYS A 43 -8.05 14.33 -9.45
C CYS A 43 -9.33 13.54 -9.09
N CYS A 44 -9.31 12.22 -9.33
CA CYS A 44 -10.46 11.36 -9.06
C CYS A 44 -10.72 11.16 -7.56
N ASN A 45 -9.70 11.35 -6.71
CA ASN A 45 -9.75 11.12 -5.26
C ASN A 45 -9.25 12.37 -4.51
N PRO A 46 -9.92 13.53 -4.65
CA PRO A 46 -9.45 14.79 -4.05
C PRO A 46 -9.37 14.72 -2.51
N GLU A 47 -10.15 13.86 -1.88
CA GLU A 47 -10.12 13.58 -0.43
C GLU A 47 -8.82 12.91 0.04
N MET A 48 -8.07 12.27 -0.86
CA MET A 48 -6.77 11.67 -0.55
C MET A 48 -5.59 12.65 -0.72
N LEU A 49 -5.83 13.88 -1.19
CA LEU A 49 -4.80 14.90 -1.38
C LEU A 49 -4.19 15.44 -0.06
N PRO A 50 -4.96 15.72 1.00
CA PRO A 50 -4.39 16.21 2.26
C PRO A 50 -3.48 15.18 2.92
N PHE A 51 -2.39 15.62 3.53
CA PHE A 51 -1.52 14.76 4.36
C PHE A 51 -2.10 14.46 5.75
N THR A 52 -3.35 14.87 5.97
CA THR A 52 -4.15 14.61 7.17
C THR A 52 -5.35 13.76 6.79
N GLY A 53 -5.78 12.87 7.68
CA GLY A 53 -6.84 11.89 7.40
C GLY A 53 -6.24 10.49 7.28
N GLY A 54 -7.04 9.56 6.76
CA GLY A 54 -6.66 8.15 6.72
C GLY A 54 -6.43 7.55 8.11
N THR A 55 -5.78 6.38 8.13
CA THR A 55 -5.39 5.66 9.34
C THR A 55 -3.88 5.45 9.33
N GLU A 56 -3.21 5.97 10.35
CA GLU A 56 -1.80 5.66 10.63
C GLU A 56 -1.69 4.18 11.02
N MET A 57 -1.24 3.36 10.08
CA MET A 57 -1.19 1.91 10.25
C MET A 57 0.26 1.44 10.35
N PRO A 58 0.64 0.69 11.40
CA PRO A 58 1.94 0.04 11.46
C PRO A 58 2.15 -0.88 10.26
N LEU A 59 3.36 -0.90 9.71
CA LEU A 59 3.73 -1.78 8.60
C LEU A 59 3.39 -3.25 8.90
N SER A 60 3.60 -3.69 10.15
CA SER A 60 3.25 -5.05 10.60
C SER A 60 1.77 -5.37 10.43
N ASN A 61 0.88 -4.39 10.64
CA ASN A 61 -0.55 -4.58 10.52
C ASN A 61 -0.98 -4.68 9.06
N VAL A 62 -0.39 -3.87 8.18
CA VAL A 62 -0.61 -3.98 6.73
C VAL A 62 -0.16 -5.36 6.24
N LEU A 63 1.02 -5.82 6.65
CA LEU A 63 1.53 -7.14 6.29
C LEU A 63 0.63 -8.26 6.81
N ALA A 64 0.12 -8.17 8.04
CA ALA A 64 -0.79 -9.17 8.59
C ALA A 64 -2.12 -9.25 7.82
N GLN A 65 -2.69 -8.10 7.41
CA GLN A 65 -3.90 -8.08 6.58
C GLN A 65 -3.65 -8.63 5.18
N MET A 66 -2.51 -8.31 4.57
CA MET A 66 -2.11 -8.87 3.28
C MET A 66 -1.90 -10.38 3.38
N ASP A 67 -1.20 -10.87 4.41
CA ASP A 67 -0.96 -12.30 4.63
C ASP A 67 -2.31 -13.05 4.81
N ALA A 68 -3.31 -12.46 5.47
CA ALA A 68 -4.66 -13.00 5.53
C ALA A 68 -5.34 -13.03 4.15
N ALA A 69 -5.23 -11.96 3.36
CA ALA A 69 -5.77 -11.91 2.00
C ALA A 69 -5.12 -12.92 1.04
N VAL A 70 -3.83 -13.25 1.24
CA VAL A 70 -3.17 -14.36 0.51
C VAL A 70 -3.89 -15.68 0.80
N GLN A 71 -4.17 -15.97 2.07
CA GLN A 71 -4.83 -17.22 2.44
C GLN A 71 -6.28 -17.29 1.95
N GLU A 72 -7.01 -16.18 2.00
CA GLU A 72 -8.43 -16.15 1.67
C GLU A 72 -8.71 -16.04 0.17
N HIS A 73 -7.93 -15.22 -0.54
CA HIS A 73 -8.22 -14.85 -1.92
C HIS A 73 -7.13 -15.26 -2.91
N ASN A 74 -6.02 -15.84 -2.44
CA ASN A 74 -4.89 -16.24 -3.27
C ASN A 74 -4.38 -15.05 -4.14
N ILE A 75 -4.21 -13.89 -3.50
CA ILE A 75 -3.64 -12.70 -4.16
C ILE A 75 -2.22 -12.98 -4.67
N GLU A 76 -1.88 -12.35 -5.79
CA GLU A 76 -0.62 -12.54 -6.51
C GLU A 76 0.37 -11.38 -6.28
N GLY A 77 -0.12 -10.31 -5.65
CA GLY A 77 0.70 -9.18 -5.24
C GLY A 77 -0.07 -8.01 -4.67
N ILE A 78 0.65 -6.91 -4.45
CA ILE A 78 0.14 -5.67 -3.88
C ILE A 78 0.22 -4.51 -4.87
N THR A 79 -0.82 -3.69 -4.95
CA THR A 79 -0.76 -2.42 -5.66
C THR A 79 -0.70 -1.29 -4.65
N LEU A 80 0.32 -0.44 -4.78
CA LEU A 80 0.50 0.78 -4.00
C LEU A 80 -0.03 1.95 -4.85
N LEU A 81 -1.05 2.66 -4.35
CA LEU A 81 -1.76 3.70 -5.09
C LEU A 81 -2.40 4.74 -4.15
N GLY A 82 -3.37 5.51 -4.63
CA GLY A 82 -4.14 6.45 -3.83
C GLY A 82 -3.69 7.89 -4.02
N GLY A 83 -3.33 8.57 -2.92
CA GLY A 83 -2.75 9.91 -2.96
C GLY A 83 -1.46 9.93 -3.78
N GLU A 84 -0.32 9.74 -3.13
CA GLU A 84 0.97 9.55 -3.82
C GLU A 84 1.85 8.60 -2.99
N PRO A 85 1.94 7.31 -3.37
CA PRO A 85 2.77 6.34 -2.66
C PRO A 85 4.23 6.78 -2.49
N LEU A 86 4.80 7.47 -3.48
CA LEU A 86 6.19 7.94 -3.46
C LEU A 86 6.39 9.18 -2.57
N ALA A 87 5.32 9.87 -2.15
CA ALA A 87 5.40 10.87 -1.07
C ALA A 87 5.71 10.21 0.28
N HIS A 88 5.50 8.89 0.37
CA HIS A 88 5.78 8.04 1.53
C HIS A 88 6.86 7.00 1.22
N ALA A 89 7.83 7.34 0.37
CA ALA A 89 8.79 6.42 -0.23
C ALA A 89 9.49 5.48 0.76
N ALA A 90 9.88 5.96 1.95
CA ALA A 90 10.53 5.11 2.95
C ALA A 90 9.63 3.96 3.42
N GLY A 91 8.36 4.25 3.68
CA GLY A 91 7.36 3.26 4.08
C GLY A 91 6.95 2.36 2.92
N ALA A 92 6.70 2.94 1.74
CA ALA A 92 6.38 2.20 0.52
C ALA A 92 7.49 1.21 0.13
N ALA A 93 8.76 1.63 0.20
CA ALA A 93 9.91 0.77 -0.09
C ALA A 93 10.08 -0.36 0.95
N ALA A 94 9.82 -0.07 2.23
CA ALA A 94 9.86 -1.09 3.28
C ALA A 94 8.77 -2.16 3.08
N LEU A 95 7.55 -1.73 2.73
CA LEU A 95 6.46 -2.63 2.37
C LEU A 95 6.77 -3.44 1.12
N ALA A 96 7.22 -2.79 0.04
CA ALA A 96 7.55 -3.46 -1.21
C ALA A 96 8.59 -4.57 -1.02
N ARG A 97 9.66 -4.30 -0.26
CA ARG A 97 10.67 -5.30 0.08
C ARG A 97 10.07 -6.48 0.85
N ALA A 98 9.28 -6.21 1.89
CA ALA A 98 8.65 -7.25 2.71
C ALA A 98 7.65 -8.12 1.90
N VAL A 99 7.00 -7.54 0.90
CA VAL A 99 6.11 -8.24 -0.05
C VAL A 99 6.91 -9.12 -1.00
N GLN A 100 8.00 -8.60 -1.58
CA GLN A 100 8.87 -9.37 -2.47
C GLN A 100 9.52 -10.56 -1.76
N GLU A 101 9.90 -10.40 -0.49
CA GLU A 101 10.43 -11.49 0.35
C GLU A 101 9.42 -12.64 0.56
N ARG A 102 8.12 -12.37 0.39
CA ARG A 102 7.04 -13.38 0.43
C ARG A 102 6.77 -14.02 -0.93
N GLY A 103 7.53 -13.66 -1.97
CA GLY A 103 7.32 -14.15 -3.34
C GLY A 103 6.15 -13.48 -4.07
N LEU A 104 5.61 -12.39 -3.53
CA LEU A 104 4.52 -11.63 -4.13
C LEU A 104 5.05 -10.47 -4.99
N THR A 105 4.26 -10.07 -6.00
CA THR A 105 4.63 -8.98 -6.90
C THR A 105 4.21 -7.60 -6.36
N VAL A 106 4.92 -6.54 -6.73
CA VAL A 106 4.60 -5.16 -6.33
C VAL A 106 4.35 -4.32 -7.58
N MET A 107 3.25 -3.56 -7.57
CA MET A 107 2.93 -2.56 -8.58
C MET A 107 2.71 -1.22 -7.90
N VAL A 108 3.13 -0.12 -8.53
CA VAL A 108 2.96 1.23 -8.00
C VAL A 108 2.31 2.11 -9.07
N PHE A 109 1.28 2.86 -8.69
CA PHE A 109 0.75 3.98 -9.46
C PHE A 109 1.22 5.29 -8.81
N SER A 110 1.92 6.15 -9.57
CA SER A 110 2.50 7.44 -9.16
C SER A 110 2.53 8.39 -10.36
#